data_AF-A0AAP8QBV4-F1
#
_entry.id   AF-A0AAP8QBV4-F1
#
_cell.length_a   1.000
_cell.length_b   1.000
_cell.length_c   1.000
_cell.angle_alpha   90.00
_cell.angle_beta   90.00
_cell.angle_gamma   90.00
#
_symmetry.space_group_name_H-M   'P 1'
#
loop_
_entity.id
_entity.type
_entity.pdbx_description
1 polymer ?
#
loop_
_entity_poly.entity_id
_entity_poly.type
_entity_poly.pdbx_seq_one_letter_code
_entity_poly.pdbx_strand_id
1 'polypeptide(L)'
;MDVSAYVSKWQGEINRNQVESDGVKYAFIKATEGKSLVDRKLKENAQGANRAGIKVGYYHFAHPDLSVQSQAEHFVQNCQRATV
;
A
#
# COMPACT_ATOMS: atom_id res chain seq x y z
N MET A 1 -7.46 -7.30 -6.19
CA MET A 1 -6.30 -6.89 -7.02
C MET A 1 -5.32 -6.24 -6.06
N ASP A 2 -4.31 -7.01 -5.65
CA ASP A 2 -3.30 -6.59 -4.70
C ASP A 2 -2.24 -5.77 -5.47
N VAL A 3 -1.90 -4.57 -5.01
CA VAL A 3 -0.84 -3.77 -5.65
C VAL A 3 0.52 -4.37 -5.31
N SER A 4 0.64 -5.15 -4.24
CA SER A 4 1.83 -5.97 -4.04
C SER A 4 1.95 -7.05 -5.13
N ALA A 5 0.83 -7.59 -5.64
CA ALA A 5 0.81 -8.52 -6.78
C ALA A 5 0.96 -7.82 -8.14
N TYR A 6 0.40 -6.62 -8.32
CA TYR A 6 0.59 -5.83 -9.53
C TYR A 6 2.01 -5.25 -9.60
N VAL A 7 2.54 -4.65 -8.53
CA VAL A 7 3.93 -4.17 -8.45
C VAL A 7 4.94 -5.32 -8.41
N SER A 8 4.60 -6.52 -7.89
CA SER A 8 5.51 -7.68 -8.04
C SER A 8 5.51 -8.28 -9.44
N LYS A 9 4.43 -8.10 -10.22
CA LYS A 9 4.44 -8.37 -11.67
C LYS A 9 5.18 -7.28 -12.47
N TRP A 10 5.25 -6.05 -11.93
CA TRP A 10 5.92 -4.87 -12.47
C TRP A 10 7.08 -4.41 -11.56
N GLN A 11 8.04 -5.32 -11.30
CA GLN A 11 9.18 -5.08 -10.39
C GLN A 11 10.15 -3.95 -10.79
N GLY A 12 9.88 -3.20 -11.86
CA GLY A 12 10.56 -1.96 -12.20
C GLY A 12 9.51 -0.94 -12.62
N GLU A 13 9.64 0.29 -12.12
CA GLU A 13 8.83 1.50 -12.38
C GLU A 13 7.41 1.26 -12.89
N ILE A 14 6.40 1.62 -12.07
CA ILE A 14 4.98 1.55 -12.43
C ILE A 14 4.76 2.18 -13.83
N ASN A 15 4.58 1.34 -14.85
CA ASN A 15 4.36 1.79 -16.21
C ASN A 15 2.91 2.28 -16.34
N ARG A 16 2.77 3.59 -16.22
CA ARG A 16 1.49 4.31 -16.17
C ARG A 16 0.57 3.97 -17.35
N ASN A 17 1.12 3.80 -18.54
CA ASN A 17 0.34 3.51 -19.75
C ASN A 17 -0.35 2.15 -19.69
N GLN A 18 0.27 1.17 -19.04
CA GLN A 18 -0.33 -0.16 -18.90
C GLN A 18 -1.44 -0.17 -17.85
N VAL A 19 -1.27 0.57 -16.75
CA VAL A 19 -2.25 0.61 -15.66
C VAL A 19 -3.52 1.36 -16.06
N GLU A 20 -3.39 2.44 -16.84
CA GLU A 20 -4.53 3.14 -17.43
C GLU A 20 -5.22 2.27 -18.51
N SER A 21 -4.45 1.55 -19.33
CA SER A 21 -4.98 0.61 -20.34
C SER A 21 -5.74 -0.57 -19.74
N ASP A 22 -5.35 -1.03 -18.54
CA ASP A 22 -6.03 -2.10 -17.80
C ASP A 22 -7.28 -1.60 -17.04
N GLY A 23 -7.59 -0.29 -17.09
CA GLY A 23 -8.77 0.29 -16.45
C GLY A 23 -8.74 0.28 -14.92
N VAL A 24 -7.55 0.22 -14.32
CA VAL A 24 -7.38 0.11 -12.86
C VAL A 24 -7.72 1.45 -12.19
N LYS A 25 -8.79 1.47 -11.40
CA LYS A 25 -9.26 2.66 -10.67
C LYS A 25 -8.85 2.70 -9.20
N TYR A 26 -8.50 1.54 -8.63
CA TYR A 26 -8.21 1.37 -7.21
C TYR A 26 -7.03 0.43 -6.98
N ALA A 27 -6.28 0.70 -5.91
CA ALA A 27 -5.04 0.04 -5.55
C ALA A 27 -5.01 -0.24 -4.04
N PHE A 28 -4.76 -1.49 -3.61
CA PHE A 28 -4.48 -1.82 -2.20
C PHE A 28 -2.98 -1.98 -1.94
N ILE A 29 -2.43 -1.18 -1.03
CA ILE A 29 -1.01 -1.16 -0.68
C ILE A 29 -0.82 -1.64 0.76
N LYS A 30 0.15 -2.53 0.99
CA LYS A 30 0.53 -2.93 2.34
C LYS A 30 1.12 -1.73 3.07
N ALA A 31 0.60 -1.40 4.24
CA ALA A 31 1.16 -0.34 5.06
C ALA A 31 2.03 -0.88 6.19
N THR A 32 1.47 -1.79 6.99
CA THR A 32 2.15 -2.29 8.19
C THR A 32 1.91 -3.77 8.42
N GLU A 33 2.76 -4.36 9.24
CA GLU A 33 2.66 -5.73 9.72
C GLU A 33 2.98 -5.78 11.22
N GLY A 34 2.14 -6.48 11.99
CA GLY A 34 2.26 -6.51 13.44
C GLY A 34 2.32 -5.11 14.06
N LYS A 35 3.12 -4.94 15.11
CA LYS A 35 3.17 -3.68 15.87
C LYS A 35 4.32 -2.73 15.49
N SER A 36 5.16 -3.08 14.52
CA SER A 36 6.40 -2.33 14.25
C SER A 36 6.87 -2.32 12.80
N LEU A 37 6.50 -3.31 11.98
CA LEU A 37 6.96 -3.36 10.59
C LEU A 37 6.12 -2.39 9.75
N VAL A 38 6.81 -1.57 8.96
CA VAL A 38 6.23 -0.70 7.93
C VAL A 38 6.75 -1.19 6.59
N ASP A 39 5.87 -1.28 5.60
CA ASP A 39 6.27 -1.70 4.27
C ASP A 39 7.24 -0.66 3.66
N ARG A 40 8.39 -1.13 3.18
CA ARG A 40 9.45 -0.26 2.65
C ARG A 40 9.02 0.52 1.41
N LYS A 41 8.07 -0.03 0.65
CA LYS A 41 7.52 0.57 -0.57
C LYS A 41 6.22 1.33 -0.33
N LEU A 42 5.73 1.43 0.91
CA LEU A 42 4.48 2.13 1.24
C LEU A 42 4.42 3.53 0.61
N LYS A 43 5.44 4.35 0.85
CA LYS A 43 5.49 5.73 0.35
C LYS A 43 5.65 5.79 -1.17
N GLU A 44 6.54 4.98 -1.72
CA GLU A 44 6.81 4.95 -3.16
C GLU A 44 5.57 4.52 -3.95
N ASN A 45 4.90 3.46 -3.52
CA ASN A 45 3.69 2.95 -4.15
C ASN A 45 2.52 3.92 -3.99
N ALA A 46 2.35 4.56 -2.82
CA ALA A 46 1.29 5.54 -2.60
C ALA A 46 1.46 6.75 -3.52
N GLN A 47 2.69 7.27 -3.64
CA GLN A 47 3.00 8.36 -4.54
C GLN A 47 2.86 7.97 -6.01
N GLY A 48 3.31 6.76 -6.38
CA GLY A 48 3.15 6.23 -7.74
C GLY A 48 1.68 6.10 -8.14
N ALA A 49 0.84 5.57 -7.26
CA ALA A 49 -0.59 5.43 -7.48
C ALA A 49 -1.29 6.81 -7.56
N ASN A 50 -0.93 7.76 -6.69
CA ASN A 50 -1.47 9.13 -6.74
C ASN A 50 -1.11 9.82 -8.08
N ARG A 51 0.16 9.72 -8.52
CA ARG A 51 0.60 10.25 -9.82
C ARG A 51 -0.10 9.61 -11.02
N ALA A 52 -0.52 8.35 -10.89
CA ALA A 52 -1.27 7.63 -11.90
C ALA A 52 -2.79 7.86 -11.82
N GLY A 53 -3.29 8.70 -10.90
CA GLY A 53 -4.72 8.95 -10.72
C GLY A 53 -5.49 7.77 -10.12
N ILE A 54 -4.79 6.81 -9.50
CA ILE A 54 -5.37 5.60 -8.93
C ILE A 54 -5.70 5.86 -7.45
N LYS A 55 -6.93 5.53 -7.04
CA LYS A 55 -7.34 5.64 -5.64
C LYS A 55 -6.69 4.55 -4.79
N VAL A 56 -6.08 4.93 -3.68
CA VAL A 56 -5.34 4.00 -2.81
C VAL A 56 -6.17 3.62 -1.57
N GLY A 57 -6.24 2.33 -1.29
CA GLY A 57 -6.54 1.77 0.03
C GLY A 57 -5.30 1.15 0.64
N TYR A 58 -5.20 1.16 1.96
CA TYR A 58 -4.09 0.54 2.69
C TYR A 58 -4.57 -0.70 3.44
N TYR A 59 -3.68 -1.68 3.64
CA TYR A 59 -3.98 -2.84 4.47
C TYR A 59 -2.88 -3.13 5.50
N HIS A 60 -3.30 -3.81 6.57
CA HIS A 60 -2.47 -4.26 7.67
C HIS A 60 -2.37 -5.79 7.67
N PHE A 61 -1.16 -6.33 7.83
CA PHE A 61 -0.97 -7.76 8.08
C PHE A 61 -0.95 -8.03 9.59
N ALA A 62 -2.07 -8.50 10.13
CA ALA A 62 -2.27 -8.68 11.56
C ALA A 62 -1.60 -9.96 12.08
N HIS A 63 -1.03 -9.85 13.27
CA HIS A 63 -0.46 -10.95 14.06
C HIS A 63 -1.37 -11.17 15.28
N PRO A 64 -2.14 -12.28 15.34
CA PRO A 64 -3.15 -12.52 16.38
C PRO A 64 -2.60 -12.61 17.81
N ASP A 65 -1.32 -12.93 17.95
CA ASP A 65 -0.57 -13.02 19.20
C ASP A 65 -0.16 -11.65 19.77
N LEU A 66 -0.34 -10.56 19.00
CA LEU A 66 0.01 -9.20 19.40
C LEU A 66 -1.23 -8.36 19.77
N SER A 67 -1.02 -7.32 20.57
CA SER A 67 -2.07 -6.35 20.94
C SER A 67 -2.76 -5.76 19.71
N VAL A 68 -4.07 -5.98 19.59
CA VAL A 68 -4.89 -5.42 18.50
C VAL A 68 -4.84 -3.90 18.49
N GLN A 69 -4.88 -3.27 19.67
CA GLN A 69 -4.82 -1.82 19.79
C GLN A 69 -3.48 -1.29 19.27
N SER A 70 -2.35 -1.87 19.68
CA SER A 70 -1.02 -1.42 19.22
C SER A 70 -0.84 -1.61 17.72
N GLN A 71 -1.39 -2.68 17.15
CA GLN A 71 -1.39 -2.91 15.70
C GLN A 71 -2.23 -1.87 14.96
N ALA A 72 -3.43 -1.54 15.46
CA ALA A 72 -4.31 -0.53 14.88
C ALA A 72 -3.68 0.88 14.93
N GLU A 73 -3.10 1.27 16.07
CA GLU A 73 -2.39 2.54 16.23
C GLU A 73 -1.22 2.63 15.25
N HIS A 74 -0.40 1.58 15.17
CA HIS A 74 0.73 1.49 14.23
C HIS A 74 0.26 1.60 12.76
N PHE A 75 -0.84 0.94 12.40
CA PHE A 75 -1.41 1.02 11.06
C PHE A 75 -1.90 2.44 10.72
N VAL A 76 -2.72 3.05 11.57
CA VAL A 76 -3.31 4.38 11.32
C VAL A 76 -2.21 5.43 11.19
N GLN A 77 -1.23 5.43 12.10
CA GLN A 77 -0.12 6.40 12.08
C GLN A 77 0.68 6.32 10.77
N ASN A 78 0.95 5.12 10.26
CA ASN A 78 1.73 4.96 9.04
C ASN A 78 0.92 5.23 7.76
N CYS A 79 -0.38 4.92 7.74
CA CYS A 79 -1.24 5.29 6.62
C CYS A 79 -1.40 6.81 6.47
N GLN A 80 -1.53 7.52 7.60
CA GLN A 80 -1.58 8.99 7.61
C GLN A 80 -0.29 9.61 7.08
N ARG A 81 0.88 9.05 7.45
CA ARG A 81 2.18 9.52 6.95
C ARG A 81 2.41 9.24 5.46
N ALA A 82 1.79 8.19 4.92
CA ALA A 82 1.92 7.80 3.52
C ALA A 82 1.00 8.60 2.59
N THR A 83 -0.08 9.16 3.13
CA THR A 83 -1.05 9.96 2.38
C THR A 83 -0.57 11.42 2.35
N VAL A 84 -0.05 11.84 1.21
CA VAL A 84 0.33 13.23 0.89
C VAL A 84 -0.76 13.90 0.07
#